data_AF-A0A2H5YMN6-F1
#
_entry.id   AF-A0A2H5YMN6-F1
#
_cell.length_a   1.000
_cell.length_b   1.000
_cell.length_c   1.000
_cell.angle_alpha   90.00
_cell.angle_beta   90.00
_cell.angle_gamma   90.00
#
_symmetry.space_group_name_H-M   'P 1'
#
loop_
_entity.id
_entity.type
_entity.pdbx_description
1 polymer ?
#
loop_
_entity_poly.entity_id
_entity_poly.type
_entity_poly.pdbx_seq_one_letter_code
_entity_poly.pdbx_strand_id
1 'polypeptide(L)' 'MTIPRFFADTVITEYGVARLAGKNHRERAEELIAVAHPDFRAELRREAQRLFW' A
#
# COMPACT_ATOMS: atom_id res chain seq x y z
N MET A 1 -13.77 11.30 -0.43
CA MET A 1 -13.46 9.92 -0.83
C MET A 1 -14.19 9.62 -2.14
N THR A 2 -13.48 9.24 -3.19
CA THR A 2 -14.10 8.91 -4.50
C THR A 2 -14.25 7.40 -4.70
N ILE A 3 -13.20 6.63 -4.41
CA ILE A 3 -13.23 5.16 -4.44
C ILE A 3 -13.07 4.65 -3.00
N PRO A 4 -14.12 4.07 -2.38
CA PRO A 4 -13.99 3.38 -1.10
C PRO A 4 -12.95 2.26 -1.15
N ARG A 5 -12.25 2.04 -0.04
CA ARG A 5 -11.16 1.05 0.06
C ARG A 5 -11.50 -0.36 -0.41
N PHE A 6 -12.77 -0.78 -0.27
CA PHE A 6 -13.24 -2.10 -0.68
C PHE A 6 -13.29 -2.27 -2.21
N PHE A 7 -13.52 -1.18 -2.95
CA PHE A 7 -13.56 -1.18 -4.41
C PHE A 7 -12.18 -0.96 -5.05
N ALA A 8 -11.19 -0.50 -4.29
CA ALA A 8 -9.84 -0.31 -4.79
C ALA A 8 -9.13 -1.66 -4.97
N ASP A 9 -9.02 -2.08 -6.24
CA ASP A 9 -8.31 -3.28 -6.67
C ASP A 9 -6.85 -2.99 -7.02
N THR A 10 -6.58 -2.16 -8.04
CA THR A 10 -5.21 -1.97 -8.54
C THR A 10 -4.78 -0.50 -8.45
N VAL A 11 -3.54 -0.27 -7.99
CA VAL A 11 -2.89 1.04 -7.94
C VAL A 11 -1.59 0.99 -8.74
N ILE A 12 -1.39 1.96 -9.63
CA ILE A 12 -0.23 2.03 -10.52
C ILE A 12 0.53 3.32 -10.25
N THR A 13 1.86 3.22 -10.21
CA THR A 13 2.80 4.34 -10.11
C THR A 13 3.93 4.15 -11.13
N GLU A 14 4.83 5.11 -11.24
CA GLU A 14 6.08 4.99 -12.00
C GLU A 14 7.02 3.90 -11.45
N TYR A 15 6.78 3.42 -10.23
CA TYR A 15 7.59 2.39 -9.56
C TYR A 15 6.97 0.99 -9.64
N GLY A 16 5.78 0.83 -10.23
CA GLY A 16 5.17 -0.48 -10.46
C GLY A 16 3.67 -0.53 -10.19
N VAL A 17 3.18 -1.76 -9.98
CA VAL A 17 1.75 -2.09 -9.84
C VAL A 17 1.51 -2.77 -8.50
N ALA A 18 0.61 -2.22 -7.70
CA ALA A 18 0.14 -2.79 -6.44
C ALA A 18 -1.27 -3.36 -6.63
N ARG A 19 -1.44 -4.66 -6.35
CA ARG A 19 -2.76 -5.33 -6.39
C ARG A 19 -3.29 -5.46 -4.97
N LEU A 20 -4.53 -5.05 -4.73
CA LEU A 20 -5.11 -4.85 -3.41
C LEU A 20 -6.40 -5.64 -3.18
N ALA A 21 -7.06 -6.16 -4.22
CA ALA A 21 -8.21 -7.02 -4.05
C ALA A 21 -7.84 -8.29 -3.28
N GLY A 22 -8.72 -8.71 -2.36
CA GLY A 22 -8.51 -9.87 -1.50
C GLY A 22 -7.47 -9.69 -0.39
N LYS A 23 -6.73 -8.56 -0.35
CA LYS A 23 -5.68 -8.33 0.64
C LYS A 23 -6.20 -7.67 1.91
N ASN A 24 -5.68 -8.11 3.05
CA ASN A 24 -5.93 -7.48 4.35
C ASN A 24 -5.14 -6.15 4.49
N HIS A 25 -5.36 -5.40 5.58
CA HIS A 25 -4.72 -4.09 5.75
C HIS A 25 -3.19 -4.14 5.74
N ARG A 26 -2.59 -5.17 6.34
CA ARG A 26 -1.15 -5.35 6.41
C ARG A 26 -0.57 -5.61 5.01
N GLU A 27 -1.17 -6.55 4.29
CA GLU A 27 -0.77 -6.89 2.91
C GLU A 27 -0.95 -5.70 1.96
N ARG A 28 -2.05 -4.94 2.10
CA ARG A 28 -2.27 -3.72 1.31
C ARG A 28 -1.22 -2.66 1.60
N ALA A 29 -0.82 -2.50 2.86
CA ALA A 29 0.24 -1.56 3.22
C ALA A 29 1.57 -1.95 2.55
N GLU A 30 1.97 -3.23 2.62
CA GLU A 30 3.20 -3.71 1.98
C GLU A 30 3.19 -3.49 0.45
N GLU A 31 2.06 -3.76 -0.22
CA GLU A 31 1.92 -3.54 -1.65
C GLU A 31 2.03 -2.07 -2.04
N LEU A 32 1.35 -1.19 -1.30
CA LEU A 32 1.41 0.24 -1.56
C LEU A 32 2.81 0.80 -1.30
N ILE A 33 3.50 0.30 -0.27
CA ILE A 33 4.90 0.67 0.03
C ILE A 33 5.84 0.19 -1.09
N ALA A 34 5.61 -1.00 -1.65
CA ALA A 34 6.44 -1.55 -2.72
C ALA A 34 6.39 -0.70 -4.01
N VAL A 35 5.31 0.06 -4.24
CA VAL A 35 5.15 0.97 -5.37
C VAL A 35 5.30 2.45 -4.98
N ALA A 36 5.65 2.77 -3.73
CA ALA A 36 5.91 4.15 -3.33
C ALA A 36 7.31 4.63 -3.78
N HIS A 37 7.52 5.95 -3.80
CA HIS A 37 8.83 6.56 -4.05
C HIS A 37 9.88 6.01 -3.06
N PRO A 38 11.09 5.61 -3.54
CA PRO A 38 12.11 4.96 -2.72
C PRO A 38 12.42 5.66 -1.38
N ASP A 39 12.53 6.98 -1.41
CA ASP A 39 12.86 7.81 -0.23
C ASP A 39 11.89 7.65 0.94
N PHE A 40 10.61 7.36 0.68
CA PHE A 40 9.58 7.26 1.73
C PHE A 40 9.36 5.82 2.22
N ARG A 41 9.87 4.80 1.50
CA ARG A 41 9.55 3.39 1.83
C ARG A 41 9.99 3.00 3.23
N ALA A 42 11.12 3.53 3.71
CA ALA A 42 11.62 3.23 5.04
C ALA A 42 10.69 3.77 6.14
N GLU A 43 10.20 5.00 5.98
CA GLU A 43 9.27 5.62 6.92
C GLU A 43 7.91 4.93 6.91
N LEU A 44 7.36 4.68 5.73
CA LEU A 44 6.07 4.02 5.59
C LEU A 44 6.07 2.60 6.19
N ARG A 45 7.20 1.85 6.08
CA ARG A 45 7.33 0.53 6.74
C ARG A 45 7.30 0.63 8.24
N ARG A 46 7.98 1.61 8.84
CA ARG A 46 7.96 1.81 10.30
C ARG A 46 6.55 2.11 10.80
N GLU A 47 5.83 2.98 10.11
CA GLU A 47 4.45 3.30 10.47
C GLU A 47 3.49 2.13 10.26
N ALA A 48 3.66 1.36 9.17
CA ALA A 48 2.87 0.15 8.94
C ALA A 48 3.12 -0.88 10.06
N GLN A 49 4.36 -1.06 10.48
CA GLN A 49 4.73 -1.91 11.61
C GLN A 49 4.02 -1.47 12.89
N ARG A 50 4.07 -0.17 13.23
CA ARG A 50 3.42 0.39 14.43
C ARG A 50 1.90 0.20 14.45
N LEU A 51 1.24 0.17 13.28
CA LEU A 51 -0.22 0.13 13.17
C LEU A 51 -0.80 -1.28 13.05
N PHE A 52 -0.06 -2.21 12.43
CA PHE A 52 -0.60 -3.52 12.04
C PHE A 52 0.12 -4.71 12.68
N TRP A 53 1.08 -4.48 13.56
CA TRP A 53 1.77 -5.50 14.37
C TRP A 53 1.71 -5.12 15.84
#